data_AF-A0A957U417-F1
#
_entry.id   AF-A0A957U417-F1
#
_cell.length_a   1.000
_cell.length_b   1.000
_cell.length_c   1.000
_cell.angle_alpha   90.00
_cell.angle_beta   90.00
_cell.angle_gamma   90.00
#
_symmetry.space_group_name_H-M   'P 1'
#
loop_
_entity.id
_entity.type
_entity.pdbx_description
1 polymer ?
#
loop_
_entity_poly.entity_id
_entity_poly.type
_entity_poly.pdbx_seq_one_letter_code
_entity_poly.pdbx_strand_id
1 'polypeptide(L)'
;MAEDKVSAENVAAPTSNNSTVDGADVLALVDAYHGAPHQILGPHVVQRDGKEFLVIRALRPWDAELHVVDVKSGTRTAMTQVHPGGFFEARFPRRKQPFVYRLVAVDTEGRETEFDDPYRFPQQLTDYDLYLLQEGNHFESYKKLGAHLHTIDGVSGVTFAVWAPNAQRISVIGSFNGWDKRIHPMQRCGDTSFWELFIPNLVAGVHYKYAVKSRMLGYEVDKSDPYGFAGEMRPSTDSRVWDLDQYSWQDDQWIDNRPQSQALDQPVNIYEVHLGSWKRAPEDNGFLNYRELAHQLAAYAKEMNYTHIELMPITEHPFDGSWGYQTTGYFAPTSRFGTPDDFKYFVDYCHQQNVGVILDWVPAHFPKDSHGLAFFDGTHLYEHADPRQGEHRDWGTKIFNFGRNEVRNFLLSSALFWLKEYHLDGLRVDAVASMLYLDYSREQGEWIPNKYGGRENLEAIDFIRRFNELVHQECPGALTIAEESTAWPMVTRPTYTGGLGFDLKWNMGWM
;
A
#
# COMPACT_ATOMS: atom_id res chain seq x y z
N MET A 1 23.81 58.20 -4.21
CA MET A 1 23.82 57.63 -5.57
C MET A 1 24.16 56.16 -5.43
N ALA A 2 23.29 55.18 -5.65
CA ALA A 2 21.88 55.14 -6.02
C ALA A 2 21.29 53.88 -5.34
N GLU A 3 20.04 53.97 -4.88
CA GLU A 3 19.25 52.85 -4.39
C GLU A 3 18.62 52.14 -5.59
N ASP A 4 18.94 50.86 -5.81
CA ASP A 4 18.19 50.01 -6.74
C ASP A 4 17.02 49.36 -6.00
N LYS A 5 15.85 49.96 -6.18
CA LYS A 5 14.55 49.35 -5.89
C LYS A 5 14.26 48.31 -6.97
N VAL A 6 14.47 47.04 -6.66
CA VAL A 6 13.84 45.95 -7.40
C VAL A 6 12.40 45.84 -6.89
N SER A 7 11.47 46.34 -7.70
CA SER A 7 10.03 46.18 -7.51
C SER A 7 9.66 44.72 -7.67
N ALA A 8 9.18 44.11 -6.57
CA ALA A 8 8.44 42.86 -6.63
C ALA A 8 7.06 43.15 -7.26
N GLU A 9 6.96 43.04 -8.58
CA GLU A 9 5.67 42.90 -9.25
C GLU A 9 5.14 41.49 -8.96
N ASN A 10 4.21 41.41 -8.02
CA ASN A 10 3.30 40.28 -7.88
C ASN A 10 2.56 40.09 -9.21
N VAL A 11 2.94 39.06 -9.97
CA VAL A 11 2.13 38.58 -11.10
C VAL A 11 0.96 37.76 -10.52
N ALA A 12 -0.04 38.47 -9.99
CA ALA A 12 -1.36 37.88 -9.80
C ALA A 12 -2.01 37.77 -11.18
N ALA A 13 -2.10 36.55 -11.72
CA ALA A 13 -2.96 36.30 -12.86
C ALA A 13 -4.39 36.73 -12.48
N PRO A 14 -5.14 37.41 -13.37
CA PRO A 14 -6.47 37.87 -13.04
C PRO A 14 -7.37 36.64 -12.92
N THR A 15 -7.61 36.17 -11.69
CA THR A 15 -8.77 35.33 -11.40
C THR A 15 -9.98 36.14 -11.85
N SER A 16 -10.75 35.59 -12.79
CA SER A 16 -11.99 36.26 -13.17
C SER A 16 -12.79 36.49 -11.89
N ASN A 17 -13.23 37.73 -11.65
CA ASN A 17 -13.94 38.18 -10.44
C ASN A 17 -15.31 37.47 -10.23
N ASN A 18 -15.55 36.40 -10.97
CA ASN A 18 -16.76 35.64 -11.12
C ASN A 18 -16.60 34.16 -10.74
N SER A 19 -15.50 33.68 -10.16
CA SER A 19 -15.47 32.30 -9.60
C SER A 19 -16.42 32.16 -8.40
N THR A 20 -16.98 30.96 -8.14
CA THR A 20 -17.63 30.66 -6.85
C THR A 20 -16.68 30.22 -5.75
N VAL A 21 -15.37 30.17 -6.04
CA VAL A 21 -14.29 29.70 -5.16
C VAL A 21 -13.28 30.82 -4.95
N ASP A 22 -12.59 30.83 -3.79
CA ASP A 22 -11.47 31.72 -3.52
C ASP A 22 -10.33 31.51 -4.56
N GLY A 23 -9.71 32.60 -4.98
CA GLY A 23 -8.58 32.54 -5.90
C GLY A 23 -7.38 31.76 -5.34
N ALA A 24 -7.18 31.78 -4.02
CA ALA A 24 -6.12 31.02 -3.36
C ALA A 24 -6.31 29.50 -3.50
N ASP A 25 -7.54 29.00 -3.41
CA ASP A 25 -7.83 27.58 -3.58
C ASP A 25 -7.67 27.14 -5.04
N VAL A 26 -8.06 28.00 -5.98
CA VAL A 26 -7.84 27.76 -7.42
C VAL A 26 -6.35 27.67 -7.72
N LEU A 27 -5.55 28.61 -7.22
CA LEU A 27 -4.09 28.58 -7.36
C LEU A 27 -3.49 27.33 -6.70
N ALA A 28 -3.92 26.99 -5.48
CA ALA A 28 -3.46 25.80 -4.79
C ALA A 28 -3.78 24.51 -5.56
N LEU A 29 -4.89 24.43 -6.28
CA LEU A 29 -5.19 23.27 -7.14
C LEU A 29 -4.28 23.25 -8.38
N VAL A 30 -4.19 24.37 -9.10
CA VAL A 30 -3.42 24.50 -10.34
C VAL A 30 -1.93 24.26 -10.11
N ASP A 31 -1.38 24.81 -9.02
CA ASP A 31 0.03 24.71 -8.65
C ASP A 31 0.34 23.42 -7.87
N ALA A 32 -0.64 22.54 -7.70
CA ALA A 32 -0.49 21.24 -7.04
C ALA A 32 -0.09 21.38 -5.55
N TYR A 33 -0.87 22.09 -4.75
CA TYR A 33 -0.70 22.25 -3.31
C TYR A 33 -1.97 21.93 -2.49
N HIS A 34 -3.12 21.74 -3.14
CA HIS A 34 -4.40 21.54 -2.46
C HIS A 34 -4.60 20.09 -1.98
N GLY A 35 -4.86 19.88 -0.68
CA GLY A 35 -5.01 18.56 -0.05
C GLY A 35 -6.46 18.06 0.12
N ALA A 36 -7.45 18.86 -0.22
CA ALA A 36 -8.86 18.51 -0.07
C ALA A 36 -9.69 18.79 -1.36
N PRO A 37 -9.28 18.25 -2.52
CA PRO A 37 -9.88 18.59 -3.81
C PRO A 37 -11.40 18.40 -3.89
N HIS A 38 -12.03 17.47 -3.15
CA HIS A 38 -13.49 17.30 -3.17
C HIS A 38 -14.25 18.49 -2.57
N GLN A 39 -13.59 19.35 -1.77
CA GLN A 39 -14.22 20.57 -1.28
C GLN A 39 -14.43 21.61 -2.40
N ILE A 40 -13.73 21.45 -3.53
CA ILE A 40 -13.68 22.42 -4.62
C ILE A 40 -14.15 21.81 -5.95
N LEU A 41 -13.61 20.65 -6.33
CA LEU A 41 -13.90 19.94 -7.56
C LEU A 41 -15.19 19.13 -7.44
N GLY A 42 -15.79 18.77 -8.57
CA GLY A 42 -17.06 18.05 -8.63
C GLY A 42 -18.27 18.96 -8.44
N PRO A 43 -19.44 18.38 -8.11
CA PRO A 43 -20.70 19.10 -7.96
C PRO A 43 -20.86 19.71 -6.56
N HIS A 44 -21.15 21.01 -6.49
CA HIS A 44 -21.33 21.75 -5.24
C HIS A 44 -22.59 22.61 -5.28
N VAL A 45 -23.40 22.60 -4.22
CA VAL A 45 -24.50 23.55 -4.05
C VAL A 45 -23.95 24.79 -3.36
N VAL A 46 -24.03 25.94 -4.03
CA VAL A 46 -23.49 27.22 -3.56
C VAL A 46 -24.62 28.20 -3.30
N GLN A 47 -24.49 28.97 -2.22
CA GLN A 47 -25.38 30.09 -1.91
C GLN A 47 -24.66 31.41 -2.10
N ARG A 48 -25.15 32.27 -3.00
CA ARG A 48 -24.61 33.62 -3.26
C ARG A 48 -25.74 34.60 -3.52
N ASP A 49 -25.67 35.80 -2.95
CA ASP A 49 -26.69 36.85 -3.09
C ASP A 49 -28.13 36.35 -2.79
N GLY A 50 -28.26 35.48 -1.78
CA GLY A 50 -29.54 34.87 -1.38
C GLY A 50 -30.09 33.82 -2.35
N LYS A 51 -29.36 33.45 -3.40
CA LYS A 51 -29.74 32.41 -4.37
C LYS A 51 -28.88 31.17 -4.18
N GLU A 52 -29.54 30.03 -4.16
CA GLU A 52 -28.92 28.72 -4.14
C GLU A 52 -28.90 28.13 -5.55
N PHE A 53 -27.74 27.65 -5.98
CA PHE A 53 -27.57 27.00 -7.28
C PHE A 53 -26.43 25.99 -7.25
N LEU A 54 -26.50 25.01 -8.15
CA LEU A 54 -25.44 24.03 -8.35
C LEU A 54 -24.33 24.59 -9.23
N VAL A 55 -23.08 24.30 -8.88
CA VAL A 55 -21.91 24.44 -9.73
C VAL A 55 -21.22 23.10 -9.91
N ILE A 56 -20.55 22.91 -11.04
CA ILE A 56 -19.66 21.77 -11.29
C ILE A 56 -18.30 22.34 -11.66
N ARG A 57 -17.23 21.84 -11.04
CA ARG A 57 -15.87 22.32 -11.22
C ARG A 57 -14.92 21.18 -11.54
N ALA A 58 -13.96 21.43 -12.42
CA ALA A 58 -12.99 20.41 -12.83
C ALA A 58 -11.63 21.05 -13.12
N LEU A 59 -10.56 20.29 -12.84
CA LEU A 59 -9.18 20.66 -13.15
C LEU A 59 -8.68 19.82 -14.34
N ARG A 60 -8.43 20.48 -15.46
CA ARG A 60 -8.04 19.91 -16.75
C ARG A 60 -6.93 20.76 -17.38
N PRO A 61 -5.65 20.58 -16.99
CA PRO A 61 -4.56 21.48 -17.37
C PRO A 61 -4.27 21.56 -18.87
N TRP A 62 -4.66 20.55 -19.64
CA TRP A 62 -4.26 20.37 -21.04
C TRP A 62 -5.41 20.54 -22.04
N ASP A 63 -6.65 20.67 -21.56
CA ASP A 63 -7.82 20.78 -22.44
C ASP A 63 -8.14 22.24 -22.73
N ALA A 64 -8.57 22.50 -23.97
CA ALA A 64 -8.96 23.82 -24.43
C ALA A 64 -10.39 24.18 -24.00
N GLU A 65 -11.31 23.21 -24.07
CA GLU A 65 -12.71 23.39 -23.68
C GLU A 65 -13.18 22.22 -22.81
N LEU A 66 -14.18 22.49 -21.97
CA LEU A 66 -14.80 21.48 -21.12
C LEU A 66 -16.31 21.71 -21.05
N HIS A 67 -17.07 20.62 -21.07
CA HIS A 67 -18.52 20.65 -20.99
C HIS A 67 -19.05 19.62 -20.00
N VAL A 68 -20.14 19.96 -19.33
CA VAL A 68 -20.94 19.02 -18.55
C VAL A 68 -22.07 18.48 -19.44
N VAL A 69 -22.22 17.17 -19.49
CA VAL A 69 -23.31 16.48 -20.21
C VAL A 69 -24.18 15.76 -19.19
N ASP A 70 -25.45 16.16 -19.11
CA ASP A 70 -26.44 15.47 -18.28
C ASP A 70 -26.80 14.12 -18.93
N VAL A 71 -26.54 13.02 -18.21
CA VAL A 71 -26.71 11.65 -18.74
C VAL A 71 -28.17 11.33 -19.08
N LYS A 72 -29.13 11.94 -18.39
CA LYS A 72 -30.56 11.67 -18.60
C LYS A 72 -31.12 12.43 -19.80
N SER A 73 -30.71 13.67 -20.01
CA SER A 73 -31.27 14.55 -21.05
C SER A 73 -30.38 14.72 -22.27
N GLY A 74 -29.10 14.36 -22.19
CA GLY A 74 -28.09 14.64 -23.22
C GLY A 74 -27.72 16.12 -23.33
N THR A 75 -28.21 16.97 -22.42
CA THR A 75 -27.96 18.42 -22.48
C THR A 75 -26.49 18.70 -22.20
N ARG A 76 -25.80 19.31 -23.17
CA ARG A 76 -24.40 19.77 -23.05
C ARG A 76 -24.34 21.23 -22.60
N THR A 77 -23.60 21.50 -21.54
CA THR A 77 -23.40 22.83 -20.95
C THR A 77 -21.91 23.15 -20.94
N ALA A 78 -21.49 24.21 -21.61
CA ALA A 78 -20.10 24.65 -21.60
C ALA A 78 -19.66 25.14 -20.20
N MET A 79 -18.43 24.80 -19.82
CA MET A 79 -17.77 25.30 -18.62
C MET A 79 -16.92 26.52 -18.99
N THR A 80 -16.90 27.52 -18.11
CA THR A 80 -16.02 28.69 -18.26
C THR A 80 -14.64 28.35 -17.69
N GLN A 81 -13.58 28.62 -18.44
CA GLN A 81 -12.22 28.55 -17.92
C GLN A 81 -11.98 29.74 -16.98
N VAL A 82 -11.90 29.48 -15.68
CA VAL A 82 -11.73 30.52 -14.65
C VAL A 82 -10.25 30.85 -14.44
N HIS A 83 -9.35 29.90 -14.71
CA HIS A 83 -7.90 30.06 -14.63
C HIS A 83 -7.20 29.33 -15.80
N PRO A 84 -6.18 29.94 -16.44
CA PRO A 84 -5.48 29.35 -17.59
C PRO A 84 -4.76 28.03 -17.29
N GLY A 85 -4.49 27.74 -16.01
CA GLY A 85 -3.99 26.45 -15.55
C GLY A 85 -5.00 25.29 -15.62
N GLY A 86 -6.11 25.48 -16.34
CA GLY A 86 -7.10 24.43 -16.60
C GLY A 86 -8.18 24.29 -15.53
N PHE A 87 -8.48 25.34 -14.76
CA PHE A 87 -9.62 25.28 -13.82
C PHE A 87 -10.89 25.76 -14.51
N PHE A 88 -11.90 24.88 -14.60
CA PHE A 88 -13.17 25.13 -15.28
C PHE A 88 -14.34 25.11 -14.29
N GLU A 89 -15.34 25.97 -14.50
CA GLU A 89 -16.58 26.04 -13.71
C GLU A 89 -17.81 26.13 -14.64
N ALA A 90 -18.84 25.31 -14.40
CA ALA A 90 -20.18 25.49 -14.96
C ALA A 90 -21.20 25.77 -13.85
N ARG A 91 -22.14 26.67 -14.14
CA ARG A 91 -23.21 27.08 -13.23
C ARG A 91 -24.56 26.60 -13.72
N PHE A 92 -25.37 26.09 -12.81
CA PHE A 92 -26.73 25.63 -13.06
C PHE A 92 -27.72 26.39 -12.17
N PRO A 93 -28.10 27.64 -12.52
CA PRO A 93 -28.93 28.51 -11.67
C PRO A 93 -30.29 27.94 -11.28
N ARG A 94 -30.79 26.95 -12.03
CA ARG A 94 -32.09 26.32 -11.82
C ARG A 94 -32.00 24.96 -11.11
N ARG A 95 -30.80 24.46 -10.82
CA ARG A 95 -30.59 23.19 -10.13
C ARG A 95 -30.10 23.44 -8.71
N LYS A 96 -30.66 22.69 -7.76
CA LYS A 96 -30.37 22.79 -6.32
C LYS A 96 -29.83 21.49 -5.72
N GLN A 97 -29.66 20.47 -6.55
CA GLN A 97 -29.18 19.15 -6.16
C GLN A 97 -28.24 18.63 -7.25
N PRO A 98 -27.18 17.89 -6.88
CA PRO A 98 -26.35 17.16 -7.83
C PRO A 98 -27.19 16.20 -8.69
N PHE A 99 -26.65 15.86 -9.85
CA PHE A 99 -27.26 14.93 -10.80
C PHE A 99 -26.17 14.10 -11.46
N VAL A 100 -26.53 13.01 -12.14
CA VAL A 100 -25.57 12.18 -12.86
C VAL A 100 -25.18 12.87 -14.17
N TYR A 101 -23.90 13.17 -14.32
CA TYR A 101 -23.32 13.81 -15.50
C TYR A 101 -22.00 13.15 -15.89
N ARG A 102 -21.57 13.46 -17.11
CA ARG A 102 -20.21 13.22 -17.61
C ARG A 102 -19.58 14.52 -18.06
N LEU A 103 -18.26 14.52 -18.15
CA LEU A 103 -17.49 15.61 -18.71
C LEU A 103 -17.10 15.27 -20.15
N VAL A 104 -17.17 16.26 -21.04
CA VAL A 104 -16.60 16.20 -22.39
C VAL A 104 -15.51 17.23 -22.47
N ALA A 105 -14.27 16.78 -22.58
CA ALA A 105 -13.10 17.62 -22.81
C ALA A 105 -12.80 17.73 -24.31
N VAL A 106 -12.38 18.91 -24.74
CA VAL A 106 -11.88 19.15 -26.10
C VAL A 106 -10.42 19.57 -25.98
N ASP A 107 -9.51 18.81 -26.58
CA ASP A 107 -8.09 19.14 -26.55
C ASP A 107 -7.73 20.27 -27.54
N THR A 108 -6.46 20.68 -27.56
CA THR A 108 -5.98 21.74 -28.45
C THR A 108 -6.05 21.42 -29.95
N GLU A 109 -6.26 20.15 -30.31
CA GLU A 109 -6.45 19.69 -31.69
C GLU A 109 -7.94 19.56 -32.05
N GLY A 110 -8.85 19.85 -31.12
CA GLY A 110 -10.29 19.72 -31.31
C GLY A 110 -10.84 18.31 -31.13
N ARG A 111 -10.05 17.37 -30.58
CA ARG A 111 -10.51 16.00 -30.30
C ARG A 111 -11.34 16.00 -29.01
N GLU A 112 -12.51 15.35 -29.05
CA GLU A 112 -13.38 15.22 -27.89
C GLU A 112 -13.13 13.90 -27.13
N THR A 113 -13.14 13.97 -25.81
CA THR A 113 -13.13 12.80 -24.93
C THR A 113 -14.22 12.94 -23.87
N GLU A 114 -15.11 11.96 -23.78
CA GLU A 114 -16.15 11.88 -22.75
C GLU A 114 -15.72 10.95 -21.60
N PHE A 115 -15.90 11.37 -20.35
CA PHE A 115 -15.51 10.59 -19.18
C PHE A 115 -16.35 10.94 -17.94
N ASP A 116 -16.37 10.04 -16.96
CA ASP A 116 -16.93 10.29 -15.63
C ASP A 116 -15.99 11.18 -14.80
N ASP A 117 -16.55 12.15 -14.07
CA ASP A 117 -15.79 13.02 -13.17
C ASP A 117 -15.38 12.27 -11.88
N PRO A 118 -14.08 12.10 -11.57
CA PRO A 118 -13.64 11.43 -10.34
C PRO A 118 -14.20 12.08 -9.06
N TYR A 119 -14.40 13.41 -9.07
CA TYR A 119 -14.78 14.18 -7.88
C TYR A 119 -16.29 14.28 -7.66
N ARG A 120 -17.11 13.58 -8.48
CA ARG A 120 -18.55 13.45 -8.23
C ARG A 120 -18.89 12.30 -7.28
N PHE A 121 -17.95 11.38 -7.04
CA PHE A 121 -18.16 10.20 -6.22
C PHE A 121 -17.82 10.49 -4.75
N PRO A 122 -18.60 9.97 -3.79
CA PRO A 122 -18.34 10.20 -2.37
C PRO A 122 -17.14 9.39 -1.87
N GLN A 123 -16.63 9.76 -0.70
CA GLN A 123 -15.64 8.97 0.05
C GLN A 123 -16.20 7.56 0.35
N GLN A 124 -15.37 6.53 0.26
CA GLN A 124 -15.74 5.13 0.51
C GLN A 124 -15.25 4.61 1.87
N LEU A 125 -14.09 5.09 2.35
CA LEU A 125 -13.64 4.84 3.72
C LEU A 125 -14.68 5.38 4.72
N THR A 126 -15.21 4.50 5.55
CA THR A 126 -16.19 4.88 6.58
C THR A 126 -15.51 5.45 7.82
N ASP A 127 -16.24 6.19 8.65
CA ASP A 127 -15.73 6.65 9.95
C ASP A 127 -15.29 5.48 10.84
N TYR A 128 -15.93 4.32 10.71
CA TYR A 128 -15.56 3.10 11.44
C TYR A 128 -14.25 2.50 10.95
N ASP A 129 -14.04 2.45 9.62
CA ASP A 129 -12.75 2.02 9.04
C ASP A 129 -11.62 2.94 9.52
N LEU A 130 -11.83 4.26 9.44
CA LEU A 130 -10.85 5.27 9.85
C LEU A 130 -10.50 5.16 11.35
N TYR A 131 -11.51 4.92 12.20
CA TYR A 131 -11.29 4.70 13.64
C TYR A 131 -10.44 3.45 13.89
N LEU A 132 -10.79 2.30 13.30
CA LEU A 132 -10.02 1.07 13.48
C LEU A 132 -8.58 1.18 12.98
N LEU A 133 -8.37 1.87 11.86
CA LEU A 133 -7.04 2.12 11.31
C LEU A 133 -6.19 2.98 12.26
N GLN A 134 -6.75 4.02 12.87
CA GLN A 134 -6.05 4.89 13.83
C GLN A 134 -5.71 4.18 15.14
N GLU A 135 -6.61 3.30 15.62
CA GLU A 135 -6.37 2.47 16.80
C GLU A 135 -5.42 1.30 16.51
N GLY A 136 -5.10 1.05 15.25
CA GLY A 136 -4.23 -0.03 14.81
C GLY A 136 -4.86 -1.42 14.94
N ASN A 137 -6.19 -1.50 14.81
CA ASN A 137 -7.01 -2.68 15.02
C ASN A 137 -7.81 -3.10 13.76
N HIS A 138 -7.52 -2.53 12.60
CA HIS A 138 -8.12 -2.96 11.33
C HIS A 138 -7.28 -4.09 10.71
N PHE A 139 -7.38 -5.31 11.24
CA PHE A 139 -6.46 -6.40 10.88
C PHE A 139 -6.54 -6.84 9.41
N GLU A 140 -7.63 -6.52 8.71
CA GLU A 140 -7.78 -6.70 7.27
C GLU A 140 -7.71 -5.35 6.54
N SER A 141 -6.87 -4.43 7.01
CA SER A 141 -6.71 -3.09 6.43
C SER A 141 -6.37 -3.12 4.94
N TYR A 142 -5.74 -4.19 4.46
CA TYR A 142 -5.46 -4.40 3.05
C TYR A 142 -6.73 -4.46 2.18
N LYS A 143 -7.91 -4.76 2.72
CA LYS A 143 -9.19 -4.73 1.99
C LYS A 143 -9.73 -3.30 1.76
N LYS A 144 -9.07 -2.30 2.35
CA LYS A 144 -9.49 -0.88 2.31
C LYS A 144 -8.40 0.03 1.79
N LEU A 145 -7.15 -0.17 2.24
CA LEU A 145 -5.97 0.54 1.76
C LEU A 145 -5.40 -0.17 0.52
N GLY A 146 -4.70 0.58 -0.32
CA GLY A 146 -4.21 0.11 -1.61
C GLY A 146 -5.12 0.53 -2.76
N ALA A 147 -5.13 -0.26 -3.84
CA ALA A 147 -5.95 -0.03 -5.01
C ALA A 147 -6.96 -1.17 -5.22
N HIS A 148 -8.25 -0.84 -5.16
CA HIS A 148 -9.35 -1.81 -5.18
C HIS A 148 -10.29 -1.55 -6.35
N LEU A 149 -10.54 -2.56 -7.17
CA LEU A 149 -11.62 -2.51 -8.14
C LEU A 149 -12.95 -2.35 -7.40
N HIS A 150 -13.73 -1.37 -7.81
CA HIS A 150 -14.98 -1.05 -7.13
C HIS A 150 -15.99 -0.45 -8.10
N THR A 151 -17.28 -0.66 -7.83
CA THR A 151 -18.37 -0.07 -8.61
C THR A 151 -19.19 0.83 -7.71
N ILE A 152 -19.21 2.13 -8.01
CA ILE A 152 -19.98 3.14 -7.27
C ILE A 152 -21.04 3.71 -8.21
N ASP A 153 -22.31 3.68 -7.78
CA ASP A 153 -23.46 4.16 -8.57
C ASP A 153 -23.52 3.59 -10.00
N GLY A 154 -23.14 2.31 -10.16
CA GLY A 154 -23.13 1.61 -11.45
C GLY A 154 -21.95 1.94 -12.37
N VAL A 155 -20.96 2.72 -11.91
CA VAL A 155 -19.72 3.01 -12.63
C VAL A 155 -18.57 2.23 -12.00
N SER A 156 -17.96 1.34 -12.77
CA SER A 156 -16.76 0.61 -12.35
C SER A 156 -15.53 1.50 -12.41
N GLY A 157 -14.56 1.27 -11.53
CA GLY A 157 -13.29 1.98 -11.48
C GLY A 157 -12.40 1.41 -10.40
N VAL A 158 -11.47 2.23 -9.92
CA VAL A 158 -10.54 1.84 -8.86
C VAL A 158 -10.59 2.87 -7.72
N THR A 159 -10.78 2.39 -6.50
CA THR A 159 -10.61 3.19 -5.28
C THR A 159 -9.18 3.04 -4.81
N PHE A 160 -8.47 4.17 -4.68
CA PHE A 160 -7.12 4.24 -4.13
C PHE A 160 -7.19 4.81 -2.73
N ALA A 161 -6.48 4.21 -1.77
CA ALA A 161 -6.37 4.74 -0.43
C ALA A 161 -4.98 4.51 0.19
N VAL A 162 -4.44 5.55 0.84
CA VAL A 162 -3.08 5.52 1.39
C VAL A 162 -2.94 6.34 2.68
N TRP A 163 -2.08 5.89 3.58
CA TRP A 163 -1.75 6.57 4.83
C TRP A 163 -0.54 7.50 4.64
N ALA A 164 -0.73 8.80 4.85
CA ALA A 164 0.34 9.80 4.75
C ALA A 164 -0.06 11.11 5.46
N PRO A 165 -0.09 11.12 6.81
CA PRO A 165 -0.64 12.23 7.60
C PRO A 165 0.04 13.58 7.37
N ASN A 166 1.35 13.59 7.13
CA ASN A 166 2.14 14.81 6.99
C ASN A 166 2.24 15.30 5.54
N ALA A 167 1.67 14.56 4.59
CA ALA A 167 1.56 15.02 3.22
C ALA A 167 0.70 16.29 3.15
N GLN A 168 1.16 17.26 2.37
CA GLN A 168 0.36 18.40 1.95
C GLN A 168 -0.62 18.00 0.86
N ARG A 169 -0.18 17.12 -0.05
CA ARG A 169 -0.96 16.60 -1.17
C ARG A 169 -0.47 15.20 -1.53
N ILE A 170 -1.40 14.36 -1.93
CA ILE A 170 -1.11 13.12 -2.65
C ILE A 170 -1.90 13.14 -3.96
N SER A 171 -1.30 12.64 -5.04
CA SER A 171 -2.02 12.38 -6.28
C SER A 171 -1.76 10.95 -6.76
N VAL A 172 -2.77 10.32 -7.37
CA VAL A 172 -2.55 9.06 -8.09
C VAL A 172 -2.01 9.40 -9.48
N ILE A 173 -0.85 8.85 -9.83
CA ILE A 173 -0.21 9.06 -11.13
C ILE A 173 -0.03 7.73 -11.85
N GLY A 174 -0.17 7.74 -13.17
CA GLY A 174 -0.01 6.55 -14.00
C GLY A 174 -0.15 6.88 -15.48
N SER A 175 -0.06 5.86 -16.34
CA SER A 175 -0.18 6.03 -17.79
C SER A 175 -1.51 6.68 -18.20
N PHE A 176 -2.60 6.37 -17.49
CA PHE A 176 -3.96 6.89 -17.72
C PHE A 176 -4.10 8.41 -17.55
N ASN A 177 -3.11 9.07 -16.92
CA ASN A 177 -3.08 10.52 -16.77
C ASN A 177 -1.75 11.14 -17.21
N GLY A 178 -0.95 10.40 -18.00
CA GLY A 178 0.34 10.86 -18.49
C GLY A 178 1.36 11.13 -17.37
N TRP A 179 1.19 10.50 -16.20
CA TRP A 179 2.00 10.73 -15.00
C TRP A 179 1.93 12.17 -14.45
N ASP A 180 0.90 12.94 -14.82
CA ASP A 180 0.74 14.32 -14.36
C ASP A 180 0.16 14.37 -12.94
N LYS A 181 1.00 14.87 -12.02
CA LYS A 181 0.71 14.96 -10.59
C LYS A 181 -0.44 15.93 -10.24
N ARG A 182 -0.99 16.68 -11.20
CA ARG A 182 -2.09 17.64 -11.00
C ARG A 182 -3.47 17.08 -11.31
N ILE A 183 -3.58 16.01 -12.10
CA ILE A 183 -4.87 15.60 -12.69
C ILE A 183 -5.75 14.85 -11.68
N HIS A 184 -5.15 13.96 -10.88
CA HIS A 184 -5.87 13.14 -9.91
C HIS A 184 -5.36 13.32 -8.46
N PRO A 185 -5.38 14.55 -7.89
CA PRO A 185 -5.14 14.75 -6.46
C PRO A 185 -6.18 13.99 -5.61
N MET A 186 -5.70 13.34 -4.56
CA MET A 186 -6.50 12.58 -3.61
C MET A 186 -7.12 13.48 -2.55
N GLN A 187 -8.22 13.01 -1.97
CA GLN A 187 -8.92 13.65 -0.87
C GLN A 187 -8.38 13.17 0.46
N ARG A 188 -7.94 14.10 1.30
CA ARG A 188 -7.76 13.78 2.72
C ARG A 188 -9.11 13.45 3.36
N CYS A 189 -9.21 12.27 3.98
CA CYS A 189 -10.45 11.79 4.60
C CYS A 189 -10.67 12.49 5.94
N GLY A 190 -11.64 13.40 6.04
CA GLY A 190 -11.88 14.20 7.26
C GLY A 190 -10.60 14.87 7.82
N ASP A 191 -10.47 14.92 9.14
CA ASP A 191 -9.24 15.36 9.83
C ASP A 191 -8.22 14.21 10.03
N THR A 192 -8.38 13.11 9.30
CA THR A 192 -7.60 11.88 9.52
C THR A 192 -6.23 11.91 8.83
N SER A 193 -5.50 10.80 9.00
CA SER A 193 -4.17 10.54 8.42
C SER A 193 -4.22 9.91 7.01
N PHE A 194 -5.42 9.69 6.45
CA PHE A 194 -5.63 8.90 5.24
C PHE A 194 -6.10 9.74 4.06
N TRP A 195 -5.75 9.27 2.86
CA TRP A 195 -6.08 9.88 1.58
C TRP A 195 -6.81 8.87 0.73
N GLU A 196 -7.84 9.30 0.00
CA GLU A 196 -8.63 8.44 -0.89
C GLU A 196 -8.97 9.14 -2.21
N LEU A 197 -9.09 8.37 -3.29
CA LEU A 197 -9.73 8.81 -4.54
C LEU A 197 -10.32 7.61 -5.28
N PHE A 198 -11.57 7.73 -5.73
CA PHE A 198 -12.11 6.83 -6.74
C PHE A 198 -11.85 7.40 -8.13
N ILE A 199 -11.23 6.61 -9.01
CA ILE A 199 -11.02 6.97 -10.41
C ILE A 199 -11.89 6.05 -11.29
N PRO A 200 -12.93 6.59 -11.94
CA PRO A 200 -13.85 5.80 -12.73
C PRO A 200 -13.19 5.26 -13.99
N ASN A 201 -13.71 4.13 -14.47
CA ASN A 201 -13.33 3.44 -15.71
C ASN A 201 -11.87 2.94 -15.75
N LEU A 202 -11.13 2.98 -14.64
CA LEU A 202 -9.88 2.24 -14.51
C LEU A 202 -10.15 0.75 -14.34
N VAL A 203 -9.19 -0.07 -14.78
CA VAL A 203 -9.29 -1.54 -14.84
C VAL A 203 -8.07 -2.19 -14.18
N ALA A 204 -8.17 -3.49 -13.91
CA ALA A 204 -7.02 -4.30 -13.50
C ALA A 204 -5.86 -4.18 -14.51
N GLY A 205 -4.64 -4.28 -14.01
CA GLY A 205 -3.41 -4.23 -14.81
C GLY A 205 -2.87 -2.82 -15.03
N VAL A 206 -3.59 -1.76 -14.65
CA VAL A 206 -3.10 -0.38 -14.74
C VAL A 206 -1.94 -0.16 -13.77
N HIS A 207 -0.85 0.42 -14.26
CA HIS A 207 0.30 0.84 -13.45
C HIS A 207 0.06 2.22 -12.83
N TYR A 208 0.46 2.37 -11.57
CA TYR A 208 0.30 3.61 -10.82
C TYR A 208 1.35 3.77 -9.72
N LYS A 209 1.47 5.02 -9.25
CA LYS A 209 2.20 5.44 -8.05
C LYS A 209 1.43 6.53 -7.30
N TYR A 210 1.85 6.80 -6.07
CA TYR A 210 1.46 7.99 -5.34
C TYR A 210 2.51 9.08 -5.49
N ALA A 211 2.13 10.21 -6.07
CA ALA A 211 2.92 11.43 -6.03
C ALA A 211 2.70 12.13 -4.69
N VAL A 212 3.66 12.02 -3.77
CA VAL A 212 3.58 12.59 -2.42
C VAL A 212 4.31 13.91 -2.37
N LYS A 213 3.61 14.95 -1.91
CA LYS A 213 4.18 16.26 -1.60
C LYS A 213 4.01 16.54 -0.13
N SER A 214 5.11 16.66 0.60
CA SER A 214 5.11 16.88 2.05
C SER A 214 4.88 18.34 2.42
N ARG A 215 4.36 18.58 3.62
CA ARG A 215 4.41 19.90 4.27
C ARG A 215 5.83 20.28 4.72
N MET A 216 6.73 19.29 4.79
CA MET A 216 8.06 19.42 5.35
C MET A 216 9.10 19.58 4.25
N LEU A 217 9.99 20.56 4.41
CA LEU A 217 11.27 20.67 3.68
C LEU A 217 11.17 20.71 2.15
N GLY A 218 9.99 21.01 1.58
CA GLY A 218 9.76 20.92 0.13
C GLY A 218 9.91 19.50 -0.43
N TYR A 219 9.79 18.47 0.42
CA TYR A 219 9.99 17.08 0.04
C TYR A 219 8.88 16.61 -0.92
N GLU A 220 9.29 16.11 -2.09
CA GLU A 220 8.43 15.52 -3.09
C GLU A 220 9.03 14.19 -3.57
N VAL A 221 8.19 13.16 -3.68
CA VAL A 221 8.63 11.82 -4.06
C VAL A 221 7.47 11.06 -4.71
N ASP A 222 7.80 10.17 -5.64
CA ASP A 222 6.83 9.21 -6.19
C ASP A 222 7.05 7.86 -5.50
N LYS A 223 5.99 7.35 -4.88
CA LYS A 223 6.00 6.15 -4.05
C LYS A 223 5.24 5.01 -4.72
N SER A 224 5.78 3.80 -4.61
CA SER A 224 5.00 2.58 -4.79
C SER A 224 3.93 2.51 -3.69
N ASP A 225 2.82 1.84 -3.97
CA ASP A 225 1.75 1.64 -2.99
C ASP A 225 2.23 0.69 -1.88
N PRO A 226 2.24 1.12 -0.60
CA PRO A 226 2.57 0.24 0.53
C PRO A 226 1.67 -1.01 0.60
N TYR A 227 0.42 -0.91 0.14
CA TYR A 227 -0.61 -1.95 0.08
C TYR A 227 -0.85 -2.45 -1.36
N GLY A 228 0.06 -2.21 -2.28
CA GLY A 228 -0.06 -2.68 -3.67
C GLY A 228 -0.01 -4.21 -3.75
N PHE A 229 -0.95 -4.82 -4.48
CA PHE A 229 -1.07 -6.27 -4.65
C PHE A 229 -0.21 -6.86 -5.77
N ALA A 230 0.32 -6.00 -6.64
CA ALA A 230 1.24 -6.36 -7.70
C ALA A 230 2.17 -5.18 -8.00
N GLY A 231 3.33 -5.48 -8.56
CA GLY A 231 4.29 -4.50 -9.06
C GLY A 231 4.80 -4.88 -10.45
N GLU A 232 5.43 -3.92 -11.12
CA GLU A 232 6.21 -4.21 -12.33
C GLU A 232 7.51 -4.96 -12.03
N MET A 233 8.03 -5.67 -13.04
CA MET A 233 9.32 -6.32 -12.96
C MET A 233 10.42 -5.30 -12.66
N ARG A 234 11.16 -5.54 -11.58
CA ARG A 234 12.35 -4.75 -11.24
C ARG A 234 13.31 -4.63 -12.44
N PRO A 235 13.95 -3.46 -12.66
CA PRO A 235 14.08 -2.33 -11.73
C PRO A 235 12.91 -1.33 -11.77
N SER A 236 11.83 -1.60 -12.51
CA SER A 236 10.63 -0.76 -12.38
C SER A 236 10.03 -0.89 -10.97
N THR A 237 9.31 0.14 -10.56
CA THR A 237 8.80 0.33 -9.19
C THR A 237 7.32 0.70 -9.18
N ASP A 238 6.66 0.64 -10.33
CA ASP A 238 5.25 0.99 -10.44
C ASP A 238 4.41 -0.12 -9.81
N SER A 239 3.45 0.27 -8.97
CA SER A 239 2.43 -0.64 -8.48
C SER A 239 1.45 -0.94 -9.61
N ARG A 240 0.81 -2.11 -9.57
CA ARG A 240 -0.18 -2.54 -10.56
C ARG A 240 -1.49 -2.84 -9.87
N VAL A 241 -2.59 -2.29 -10.38
CA VAL A 241 -3.94 -2.64 -9.90
C VAL A 241 -4.17 -4.12 -10.18
N TRP A 242 -4.54 -4.89 -9.16
CA TRP A 242 -4.80 -6.31 -9.30
C TRP A 242 -6.11 -6.68 -8.63
N ASP A 243 -6.81 -7.64 -9.22
CA ASP A 243 -8.05 -8.21 -8.70
C ASP A 243 -7.72 -9.51 -7.99
N LEU A 244 -7.78 -9.51 -6.65
CA LEU A 244 -7.44 -10.71 -5.88
C LEU A 244 -8.49 -11.81 -5.98
N ASP A 245 -9.71 -11.49 -6.41
CA ASP A 245 -10.86 -12.40 -6.34
C ASP A 245 -11.02 -13.27 -7.61
N GLN A 246 -10.12 -13.16 -8.60
CA GLN A 246 -10.24 -13.92 -9.85
C GLN A 246 -9.82 -15.39 -9.73
N TYR A 247 -8.97 -15.73 -8.77
CA TYR A 247 -8.48 -17.11 -8.61
C TYR A 247 -9.51 -17.98 -7.87
N SER A 248 -9.79 -19.17 -8.41
CA SER A 248 -10.65 -20.17 -7.76
C SER A 248 -9.81 -21.30 -7.17
N TRP A 249 -9.76 -21.36 -5.84
CA TRP A 249 -9.04 -22.38 -5.07
C TRP A 249 -9.67 -23.77 -5.15
N GLN A 250 -8.86 -24.81 -4.95
CA GLN A 250 -9.28 -26.22 -4.91
C GLN A 250 -8.72 -26.96 -3.69
N ASP A 251 -8.40 -26.22 -2.62
CA ASP A 251 -7.70 -26.70 -1.44
C ASP A 251 -8.54 -26.69 -0.16
N ASP A 252 -9.87 -26.54 -0.25
CA ASP A 252 -10.77 -26.51 0.92
C ASP A 252 -10.51 -27.67 1.90
N GLN A 253 -10.30 -28.89 1.38
CA GLN A 253 -10.00 -30.05 2.20
C GLN A 253 -8.66 -29.91 2.95
N TRP A 254 -7.65 -29.28 2.35
CA TRP A 254 -6.37 -29.02 3.03
C TRP A 254 -6.57 -28.00 4.16
N ILE A 255 -7.21 -26.87 3.86
CA ILE A 255 -7.46 -25.79 4.82
C ILE A 255 -8.27 -26.29 6.03
N ASP A 256 -9.32 -27.08 5.79
CA ASP A 256 -10.14 -27.67 6.86
C ASP A 256 -9.35 -28.63 7.77
N ASN A 257 -8.36 -29.34 7.22
CA ASN A 257 -7.54 -30.32 7.95
C ASN A 257 -6.23 -29.73 8.51
N ARG A 258 -5.86 -28.49 8.12
CA ARG A 258 -4.60 -27.84 8.51
C ARG A 258 -4.34 -27.84 10.03
N PRO A 259 -5.33 -27.54 10.91
CA PRO A 259 -5.11 -27.59 12.35
C PRO A 259 -4.67 -28.97 12.87
N GLN A 260 -5.13 -30.05 12.25
CA GLN A 260 -4.79 -31.41 12.62
C GLN A 260 -3.49 -31.87 11.96
N SER A 261 -3.26 -31.52 10.70
CA SER A 261 -2.07 -31.94 9.94
C SER A 261 -0.79 -31.25 10.38
N GLN A 262 -0.89 -30.02 10.93
CA GLN A 262 0.25 -29.23 11.41
C GLN A 262 0.34 -29.14 12.94
N ALA A 263 -0.38 -30.00 13.67
CA ALA A 263 -0.25 -30.08 15.12
C ALA A 263 1.20 -30.43 15.52
N LEU A 264 1.65 -29.98 16.69
CA LEU A 264 3.04 -30.14 17.13
C LEU A 264 3.52 -31.58 17.30
N ASP A 265 2.60 -32.56 17.29
CA ASP A 265 2.90 -34.00 17.33
C ASP A 265 2.90 -34.68 15.95
N GLN A 266 2.68 -33.92 14.87
CA GLN A 266 2.75 -34.37 13.48
C GLN A 266 4.15 -34.21 12.88
N PRO A 267 4.48 -34.98 11.81
CA PRO A 267 5.75 -34.82 11.12
C PRO A 267 5.84 -33.45 10.41
N VAL A 268 6.87 -32.68 10.75
CA VAL A 268 7.25 -31.44 10.04
C VAL A 268 8.67 -31.60 9.52
N ASN A 269 8.78 -31.91 8.23
CA ASN A 269 10.03 -31.98 7.47
C ASN A 269 9.96 -30.92 6.35
N ILE A 270 10.85 -29.93 6.41
CA ILE A 270 10.82 -28.70 5.61
C ILE A 270 11.96 -28.71 4.59
N TYR A 271 11.64 -28.37 3.34
CA TYR A 271 12.61 -28.06 2.30
C TYR A 271 12.63 -26.55 2.05
N GLU A 272 13.71 -25.87 2.47
CA GLU A 272 13.90 -24.44 2.26
C GLU A 272 14.34 -24.15 0.81
N VAL A 273 13.72 -23.16 0.16
CA VAL A 273 13.90 -22.87 -1.26
C VAL A 273 14.00 -21.37 -1.54
N HIS A 274 15.06 -20.97 -2.23
CA HIS A 274 15.11 -19.71 -2.97
C HIS A 274 14.61 -19.91 -4.40
N LEU A 275 13.39 -19.45 -4.71
CA LEU A 275 12.76 -19.68 -6.02
C LEU A 275 13.59 -19.16 -7.20
N GLY A 276 14.30 -18.03 -7.02
CA GLY A 276 15.08 -17.41 -8.08
C GLY A 276 16.35 -18.17 -8.50
N SER A 277 16.79 -19.12 -7.69
CA SER A 277 18.03 -19.89 -7.92
C SER A 277 17.89 -21.40 -7.76
N TRP A 278 16.72 -21.91 -7.34
CA TRP A 278 16.49 -23.36 -7.26
C TRP A 278 16.70 -24.03 -8.62
N LYS A 279 16.09 -23.45 -9.67
CA LYS A 279 16.27 -23.86 -11.05
C LYS A 279 15.99 -22.68 -11.99
N ARG A 280 16.78 -22.60 -13.06
CA ARG A 280 16.62 -21.59 -14.13
C ARG A 280 15.91 -22.22 -15.33
N ALA A 281 15.18 -21.40 -16.08
CA ALA A 281 14.57 -21.81 -17.33
C ALA A 281 15.67 -22.27 -18.31
N PRO A 282 15.60 -23.48 -18.89
CA PRO A 282 16.68 -24.02 -19.71
C PRO A 282 16.85 -23.29 -21.06
N GLU A 283 15.82 -22.58 -21.53
CA GLU A 283 15.81 -21.92 -22.83
C GLU A 283 16.66 -20.63 -22.84
N ASP A 284 16.54 -19.82 -21.79
CA ASP A 284 17.14 -18.49 -21.71
C ASP A 284 17.91 -18.23 -20.41
N ASN A 285 18.04 -19.24 -19.56
CA ASN A 285 18.58 -19.13 -18.21
C ASN A 285 17.84 -18.07 -17.37
N GLY A 286 16.56 -17.84 -17.65
CA GLY A 286 15.63 -16.94 -16.96
C GLY A 286 15.08 -17.53 -15.66
N PHE A 287 14.18 -16.79 -15.02
CA PHE A 287 13.41 -17.30 -13.88
C PHE A 287 12.30 -18.24 -14.37
N LEU A 288 12.00 -19.28 -13.58
CA LEU A 288 10.81 -20.07 -13.79
C LEU A 288 9.57 -19.33 -13.28
N ASN A 289 8.43 -19.54 -13.93
CA ASN A 289 7.15 -19.01 -13.46
C ASN A 289 6.64 -19.84 -12.26
N TYR A 290 5.85 -19.24 -11.36
CA TYR A 290 5.23 -19.89 -10.21
C TYR A 290 4.47 -21.16 -10.61
N ARG A 291 3.77 -21.18 -11.76
CA ARG A 291 3.06 -22.38 -12.23
C ARG A 291 3.99 -23.54 -12.57
N GLU A 292 5.14 -23.24 -13.18
CA GLU A 292 6.15 -24.25 -13.50
C GLU A 292 6.85 -24.76 -12.24
N LEU A 293 7.13 -23.84 -11.31
CA LEU A 293 7.69 -24.14 -9.99
C LEU A 293 6.74 -25.03 -9.19
N ALA A 294 5.42 -24.80 -9.26
CA ALA A 294 4.42 -25.56 -8.52
C ALA A 294 4.53 -27.06 -8.78
N HIS A 295 4.52 -27.44 -10.06
CA HIS A 295 4.64 -28.83 -10.46
C HIS A 295 5.98 -29.45 -10.10
N GLN A 296 7.07 -28.72 -10.35
CA GLN A 296 8.42 -29.25 -10.17
C GLN A 296 8.80 -29.38 -8.68
N LEU A 297 8.49 -28.37 -7.87
CA LEU A 297 8.79 -28.38 -6.44
C LEU A 297 7.89 -29.34 -5.67
N ALA A 298 6.59 -29.40 -5.97
CA ALA A 298 5.71 -30.36 -5.31
C ALA A 298 6.08 -31.81 -5.66
N ALA A 299 6.45 -32.10 -6.91
CA ALA A 299 6.95 -33.42 -7.29
C ALA A 299 8.23 -33.79 -6.54
N TYR A 300 9.20 -32.86 -6.47
CA TYR A 300 10.44 -33.04 -5.74
C TYR A 300 10.20 -33.25 -4.23
N ALA A 301 9.33 -32.44 -3.62
CA ALA A 301 8.97 -32.55 -2.22
C ALA A 301 8.41 -33.94 -1.89
N LYS A 302 7.51 -34.46 -2.74
CA LYS A 302 6.95 -35.81 -2.56
C LYS A 302 7.97 -36.92 -2.76
N GLU A 303 8.82 -36.82 -3.79
CA GLU A 303 9.88 -37.81 -4.03
C GLU A 303 10.83 -37.91 -2.83
N MET A 304 11.14 -36.77 -2.21
CA MET A 304 12.07 -36.68 -1.09
C MET A 304 11.39 -36.81 0.30
N ASN A 305 10.06 -36.96 0.35
CA ASN A 305 9.25 -37.03 1.56
C ASN A 305 9.36 -35.78 2.48
N TYR A 306 9.45 -34.60 1.88
CA TYR A 306 9.20 -33.35 2.58
C TYR A 306 7.69 -33.14 2.75
N THR A 307 7.31 -32.60 3.91
CA THR A 307 5.91 -32.26 4.24
C THR A 307 5.59 -30.80 3.92
N HIS A 308 6.61 -29.95 3.92
CA HIS A 308 6.47 -28.51 3.69
C HIS A 308 7.61 -28.01 2.79
N ILE A 309 7.31 -26.96 2.04
CA ILE A 309 8.28 -26.11 1.37
C ILE A 309 8.32 -24.78 2.13
N GLU A 310 9.50 -24.36 2.57
CA GLU A 310 9.71 -23.02 3.13
C GLU A 310 10.34 -22.14 2.07
N LEU A 311 9.65 -21.06 1.72
CA LEU A 311 10.11 -20.11 0.73
C LEU A 311 10.90 -19.00 1.43
N MET A 312 12.13 -18.75 0.96
CA MET A 312 12.78 -17.45 1.20
C MET A 312 11.85 -16.32 0.72
N PRO A 313 11.99 -15.08 1.21
CA PRO A 313 10.95 -14.07 1.04
C PRO A 313 10.56 -13.84 -0.43
N ILE A 314 9.29 -14.07 -0.73
CA ILE A 314 8.71 -13.81 -2.05
C ILE A 314 8.00 -12.46 -2.14
N THR A 315 7.95 -11.68 -1.06
CA THR A 315 7.46 -10.30 -1.10
C THR A 315 8.27 -9.49 -2.12
N GLU A 316 7.66 -8.52 -2.80
CA GLU A 316 8.37 -7.74 -3.81
C GLU A 316 9.56 -6.99 -3.20
N HIS A 317 10.70 -7.09 -3.87
CA HIS A 317 11.99 -6.57 -3.40
C HIS A 317 12.83 -6.08 -4.60
N PRO A 318 13.62 -5.01 -4.47
CA PRO A 318 14.27 -4.37 -5.61
C PRO A 318 15.56 -5.07 -6.07
N PHE A 319 16.19 -5.86 -5.20
CA PHE A 319 17.53 -6.40 -5.44
C PHE A 319 17.62 -7.91 -5.18
N ASP A 320 17.98 -8.69 -6.21
CA ASP A 320 18.10 -10.16 -6.09
C ASP A 320 19.13 -10.60 -5.05
N GLY A 321 20.23 -9.85 -4.89
CA GLY A 321 21.29 -10.20 -3.94
C GLY A 321 20.87 -10.03 -2.48
N SER A 322 19.69 -9.46 -2.20
CA SER A 322 19.10 -9.48 -0.86
C SER A 322 18.43 -10.81 -0.51
N TRP A 323 18.25 -11.70 -1.49
CA TRP A 323 17.49 -12.95 -1.41
C TRP A 323 16.04 -12.79 -0.94
N GLY A 324 15.51 -11.56 -1.03
CA GLY A 324 14.16 -11.21 -0.59
C GLY A 324 14.10 -10.48 0.75
N TYR A 325 15.14 -10.52 1.59
CA TYR A 325 15.12 -9.94 2.94
C TYR A 325 15.13 -8.39 2.97
N GLN A 326 15.17 -7.72 1.82
CA GLN A 326 15.02 -6.27 1.71
C GLN A 326 13.74 -5.91 0.96
N THR A 327 12.59 -6.20 1.59
CA THR A 327 11.25 -6.03 1.04
C THR A 327 10.85 -4.57 0.83
N THR A 328 10.20 -4.26 -0.29
CA THR A 328 9.53 -2.97 -0.54
C THR A 328 8.03 -3.11 -0.82
N GLY A 329 7.55 -4.28 -1.27
CA GLY A 329 6.13 -4.57 -1.47
C GLY A 329 5.64 -5.70 -0.57
N TYR A 330 5.08 -5.36 0.60
CA TYR A 330 4.68 -6.31 1.64
C TYR A 330 3.40 -7.10 1.34
N PHE A 331 2.60 -6.61 0.39
CA PHE A 331 1.31 -7.18 -0.03
C PHE A 331 1.34 -7.73 -1.46
N ALA A 332 2.52 -7.89 -2.06
CA ALA A 332 2.67 -8.38 -3.43
C ALA A 332 3.69 -9.52 -3.49
N PRO A 333 3.36 -10.66 -4.11
CA PRO A 333 4.37 -11.63 -4.50
C PRO A 333 5.22 -11.01 -5.61
N THR A 334 6.52 -11.28 -5.60
CA THR A 334 7.44 -10.67 -6.54
C THR A 334 7.04 -11.05 -7.96
N SER A 335 7.05 -10.04 -8.82
CA SER A 335 6.74 -10.13 -10.25
C SER A 335 7.75 -10.97 -11.04
N ARG A 336 8.90 -11.30 -10.43
CA ARG A 336 9.97 -12.14 -11.01
C ARG A 336 9.48 -13.48 -11.54
N PHE A 337 8.51 -14.09 -10.85
CA PHE A 337 8.05 -15.44 -11.13
C PHE A 337 6.62 -15.47 -11.69
N GLY A 338 6.02 -14.31 -12.01
CA GLY A 338 4.67 -14.25 -12.59
C GLY A 338 3.73 -13.33 -11.83
N THR A 339 2.44 -13.63 -11.95
CA THR A 339 1.36 -12.84 -11.36
C THR A 339 0.98 -13.32 -9.96
N PRO A 340 0.25 -12.50 -9.18
CA PRO A 340 -0.42 -12.95 -7.97
C PRO A 340 -1.19 -14.28 -8.13
N ASP A 341 -1.96 -14.43 -9.21
CA ASP A 341 -2.75 -15.65 -9.46
C ASP A 341 -1.88 -16.87 -9.78
N ASP A 342 -0.70 -16.65 -10.39
CA ASP A 342 0.26 -17.73 -10.59
C ASP A 342 0.85 -18.20 -9.26
N PHE A 343 1.03 -17.30 -8.28
CA PHE A 343 1.44 -17.68 -6.93
C PHE A 343 0.31 -18.36 -6.13
N LYS A 344 -0.95 -17.90 -6.27
CA LYS A 344 -2.12 -18.64 -5.73
C LYS A 344 -2.17 -20.06 -6.28
N TYR A 345 -1.95 -20.23 -7.59
CA TYR A 345 -1.83 -21.55 -8.22
C TYR A 345 -0.70 -22.39 -7.65
N PHE A 346 0.46 -21.79 -7.35
CA PHE A 346 1.57 -22.51 -6.72
C PHE A 346 1.16 -23.14 -5.40
N VAL A 347 0.54 -22.34 -4.52
CA VAL A 347 0.11 -22.79 -3.20
C VAL A 347 -1.01 -23.84 -3.32
N ASP A 348 -2.03 -23.55 -4.12
CA ASP A 348 -3.17 -24.47 -4.35
C ASP A 348 -2.70 -25.85 -4.85
N TYR A 349 -1.75 -25.86 -5.80
CA TYR A 349 -1.19 -27.10 -6.30
C TYR A 349 -0.38 -27.85 -5.23
N CYS A 350 0.42 -27.16 -4.41
CA CYS A 350 1.12 -27.76 -3.28
C CYS A 350 0.14 -28.42 -2.29
N HIS A 351 -0.96 -27.74 -1.95
CA HIS A 351 -2.00 -28.29 -1.07
C HIS A 351 -2.69 -29.53 -1.64
N GLN A 352 -3.03 -29.51 -2.93
CA GLN A 352 -3.56 -30.70 -3.63
C GLN A 352 -2.57 -31.86 -3.66
N GLN A 353 -1.27 -31.58 -3.48
CA GLN A 353 -0.21 -32.56 -3.35
C GLN A 353 0.10 -32.95 -1.89
N ASN A 354 -0.65 -32.43 -0.92
CA ASN A 354 -0.43 -32.55 0.53
C ASN A 354 0.95 -32.04 0.98
N VAL A 355 1.39 -30.92 0.41
CA VAL A 355 2.63 -30.22 0.76
C VAL A 355 2.27 -28.84 1.25
N GLY A 356 2.63 -28.51 2.50
CA GLY A 356 2.40 -27.18 3.04
C GLY A 356 3.40 -26.14 2.53
N VAL A 357 3.02 -24.87 2.54
CA VAL A 357 3.86 -23.75 2.10
C VAL A 357 4.06 -22.74 3.23
N ILE A 358 5.31 -22.60 3.68
CA ILE A 358 5.74 -21.63 4.68
C ILE A 358 6.46 -20.49 3.98
N LEU A 359 6.29 -19.26 4.47
CA LEU A 359 6.98 -18.09 3.95
C LEU A 359 7.87 -17.44 5.00
N ASP A 360 9.11 -17.16 4.62
CA ASP A 360 9.95 -16.18 5.30
C ASP A 360 9.33 -14.79 5.17
N TRP A 361 8.77 -14.32 6.29
CA TRP A 361 8.16 -13.02 6.42
C TRP A 361 9.12 -12.08 7.16
N VAL A 362 9.26 -10.85 6.66
CA VAL A 362 10.35 -9.94 7.05
C VAL A 362 9.81 -8.68 7.76
N PRO A 363 9.33 -8.79 9.02
CA PRO A 363 8.82 -7.65 9.79
C PRO A 363 9.93 -6.87 10.53
N ALA A 364 11.17 -7.34 10.49
CA ALA A 364 12.26 -6.78 11.30
C ALA A 364 12.72 -5.41 10.78
N HIS A 365 12.80 -5.25 9.45
CA HIS A 365 13.34 -4.05 8.82
C HIS A 365 12.87 -3.91 7.36
N PHE A 366 13.21 -2.78 6.74
CA PHE A 366 12.99 -2.50 5.31
C PHE A 366 14.13 -1.62 4.75
N PRO A 367 14.41 -1.64 3.43
CA PRO A 367 15.53 -0.89 2.86
C PRO A 367 15.22 0.61 2.71
N LYS A 368 16.24 1.39 2.34
CA LYS A 368 16.17 2.86 2.22
C LYS A 368 15.72 3.36 0.84
N ASP A 369 15.30 2.46 -0.05
CA ASP A 369 14.86 2.77 -1.39
C ASP A 369 13.74 3.82 -1.41
N SER A 370 13.94 4.86 -2.23
CA SER A 370 13.06 6.03 -2.26
C SER A 370 11.62 5.71 -2.66
N HIS A 371 11.40 4.69 -3.49
CA HIS A 371 10.07 4.24 -3.91
C HIS A 371 9.30 3.51 -2.80
N GLY A 372 10.01 2.91 -1.83
CA GLY A 372 9.45 2.12 -0.74
C GLY A 372 9.01 2.94 0.47
N LEU A 373 9.01 2.35 1.66
CA LEU A 373 8.43 2.94 2.88
C LEU A 373 9.26 4.07 3.51
N ALA A 374 10.55 4.18 3.17
CA ALA A 374 11.47 5.12 3.83
C ALA A 374 11.03 6.58 3.65
N PHE A 375 10.92 7.32 4.76
CA PHE A 375 10.58 8.74 4.77
C PHE A 375 9.29 9.08 3.99
N PHE A 376 8.29 8.20 4.08
CA PHE A 376 7.18 8.09 3.12
C PHE A 376 6.47 9.43 2.80
N ASP A 377 6.12 10.20 3.81
CA ASP A 377 5.36 11.46 3.70
C ASP A 377 6.20 12.71 4.00
N GLY A 378 7.53 12.59 3.92
CA GLY A 378 8.48 13.62 4.33
C GLY A 378 8.75 13.63 5.84
N THR A 379 8.35 12.58 6.55
CA THR A 379 8.70 12.32 7.95
C THR A 379 9.11 10.87 8.14
N HIS A 380 9.69 10.54 9.30
CA HIS A 380 9.92 9.16 9.73
C HIS A 380 8.58 8.51 10.09
N LEU A 381 7.88 8.02 9.06
CA LEU A 381 6.51 7.56 9.16
C LEU A 381 6.44 6.10 9.63
N TYR A 382 7.02 5.21 8.83
CA TYR A 382 7.11 3.77 9.09
C TYR A 382 8.29 3.45 10.01
N GLU A 383 9.42 4.12 9.83
CA GLU A 383 10.59 3.99 10.68
C GLU A 383 10.54 4.89 11.91
N HIS A 384 11.28 4.52 12.96
CA HIS A 384 11.44 5.40 14.12
C HIS A 384 12.34 6.61 13.78
N ALA A 385 11.98 7.80 14.27
CA ALA A 385 12.70 9.04 13.96
C ALA A 385 14.11 9.12 14.56
N ASP A 386 14.31 8.56 15.75
CA ASP A 386 15.64 8.43 16.34
C ASP A 386 16.40 7.28 15.67
N PRO A 387 17.52 7.53 14.96
CA PRO A 387 18.26 6.51 14.24
C PRO A 387 18.88 5.43 15.15
N ARG A 388 19.01 5.69 16.46
CA ARG A 388 19.45 4.68 17.44
C ARG A 388 18.41 3.59 17.66
N GLN A 389 17.17 3.82 17.24
CA GLN A 389 16.06 2.86 17.29
C GLN A 389 15.50 2.56 15.89
N GLY A 390 15.71 3.46 14.93
CA GLY A 390 15.13 3.38 13.58
C GLY A 390 16.05 2.85 12.48
N GLU A 391 17.31 2.46 12.77
CA GLU A 391 18.24 1.95 11.75
C GLU A 391 19.09 0.76 12.23
N HIS A 392 19.20 -0.27 11.38
CA HIS A 392 20.28 -1.26 11.47
C HIS A 392 21.46 -0.73 10.67
N ARG A 393 22.46 -0.17 11.36
CA ARG A 393 23.60 0.51 10.72
C ARG A 393 24.44 -0.43 9.87
N ASP A 394 24.75 -1.61 10.39
CA ASP A 394 25.55 -2.62 9.69
C ASP A 394 24.86 -3.16 8.42
N TRP A 395 23.52 -3.10 8.37
CA TRP A 395 22.73 -3.56 7.21
C TRP A 395 22.36 -2.42 6.25
N GLY A 396 22.46 -1.17 6.71
CA GLY A 396 22.01 0.00 5.96
C GLY A 396 20.49 0.10 5.81
N THR A 397 19.71 -0.56 6.67
CA THR A 397 18.24 -0.64 6.59
C THR A 397 17.54 0.18 7.69
N LYS A 398 16.23 0.37 7.55
CA LYS A 398 15.34 1.05 8.49
C LYS A 398 14.57 0.04 9.35
N ILE A 399 14.34 0.38 10.60
CA ILE A 399 13.58 -0.43 11.57
C ILE A 399 12.18 0.17 11.71
N PHE A 400 11.16 -0.67 11.64
CA PHE A 400 9.77 -0.25 11.87
C PHE A 400 9.56 0.34 13.26
N ASN A 401 8.74 1.39 13.34
CA ASN A 401 8.29 1.93 14.61
C ASN A 401 7.12 1.10 15.16
N PHE A 402 7.42 -0.03 15.81
CA PHE A 402 6.43 -0.95 16.38
C PHE A 402 5.48 -0.31 17.40
N GLY A 403 5.88 0.82 18.01
CA GLY A 403 5.06 1.57 18.96
C GLY A 403 3.95 2.40 18.29
N ARG A 404 4.00 2.58 16.97
CA ARG A 404 3.00 3.36 16.23
C ARG A 404 1.87 2.47 15.73
N ASN A 405 0.63 2.83 16.08
CA ASN A 405 -0.57 2.04 15.80
C ASN A 405 -0.69 1.62 14.33
N GLU A 406 -0.59 2.57 13.41
CA GLU A 406 -0.78 2.28 11.98
C GLU A 406 0.36 1.43 11.40
N VAL A 407 1.59 1.55 11.94
CA VAL A 407 2.74 0.72 11.54
C VAL A 407 2.57 -0.71 12.04
N ARG A 408 2.17 -0.86 13.31
CA ARG A 408 1.82 -2.17 13.87
C ARG A 408 0.68 -2.81 13.07
N ASN A 409 -0.34 -2.04 12.72
CA ASN A 409 -1.46 -2.52 11.92
C ASN A 409 -1.03 -2.94 10.52
N PHE A 410 -0.17 -2.17 9.85
CA PHE A 410 0.39 -2.53 8.54
C PHE A 410 1.05 -3.91 8.58
N LEU A 411 1.92 -4.15 9.56
CA LEU A 411 2.62 -5.43 9.70
C LEU A 411 1.66 -6.58 10.05
N LEU A 412 0.79 -6.41 11.06
CA LEU A 412 -0.21 -7.42 11.42
C LEU A 412 -1.13 -7.76 10.23
N SER A 413 -1.52 -6.75 9.46
CA SER A 413 -2.34 -6.91 8.27
C SER A 413 -1.60 -7.63 7.15
N SER A 414 -0.29 -7.42 6.99
CA SER A 414 0.52 -8.15 6.00
C SER A 414 0.70 -9.63 6.36
N ALA A 415 0.85 -9.95 7.64
CA ALA A 415 0.90 -11.35 8.08
C ALA A 415 -0.41 -12.09 7.74
N LEU A 416 -1.56 -11.51 8.12
CA LEU A 416 -2.86 -12.11 7.81
C LEU A 416 -3.13 -12.17 6.31
N PHE A 417 -2.68 -11.17 5.55
CA PHE A 417 -2.83 -11.17 4.09
C PHE A 417 -2.23 -12.42 3.46
N TRP A 418 -1.00 -12.78 3.81
CA TRP A 418 -0.36 -13.99 3.27
C TRP A 418 -1.09 -15.28 3.67
N LEU A 419 -1.54 -15.38 4.92
CA LEU A 419 -2.23 -16.56 5.43
C LEU A 419 -3.67 -16.70 4.90
N LYS A 420 -4.38 -15.59 4.67
CA LYS A 420 -5.78 -15.57 4.23
C LYS A 420 -5.96 -15.46 2.72
N GLU A 421 -5.23 -14.58 2.05
CA GLU A 421 -5.40 -14.34 0.60
C GLU A 421 -4.61 -15.33 -0.27
N TYR A 422 -3.49 -15.84 0.27
CA TYR A 422 -2.62 -16.80 -0.40
C TYR A 422 -2.59 -18.17 0.27
N HIS A 423 -3.43 -18.40 1.27
CA HIS A 423 -3.62 -19.69 1.95
C HIS A 423 -2.34 -20.27 2.58
N LEU A 424 -1.31 -19.46 2.81
CA LEU A 424 -0.05 -19.98 3.35
C LEU A 424 -0.23 -20.68 4.70
N ASP A 425 0.60 -21.68 4.94
CA ASP A 425 0.49 -22.59 6.08
C ASP A 425 1.34 -22.17 7.27
N GLY A 426 2.21 -21.19 7.09
CA GLY A 426 2.99 -20.65 8.17
C GLY A 426 3.88 -19.50 7.75
N LEU A 427 4.38 -18.79 8.76
CA LEU A 427 5.32 -17.68 8.60
C LEU A 427 6.55 -17.94 9.46
N ARG A 428 7.73 -17.87 8.84
CA ARG A 428 9.01 -17.88 9.54
C ARG A 428 9.54 -16.45 9.63
N VAL A 429 9.98 -16.04 10.81
CA VAL A 429 10.57 -14.73 11.08
C VAL A 429 12.06 -14.89 11.30
N ASP A 430 12.85 -14.34 10.39
CA ASP A 430 14.31 -14.25 10.49
C ASP A 430 14.74 -13.17 11.49
N ALA A 431 15.91 -13.36 12.10
CA ALA A 431 16.60 -12.38 12.91
C ALA A 431 15.73 -11.74 14.00
N VAL A 432 14.92 -12.53 14.73
CA VAL A 432 14.00 -12.02 15.78
C VAL A 432 14.78 -11.24 16.86
N ALA A 433 16.04 -11.61 17.12
CA ALA A 433 16.93 -10.88 18.01
C ALA A 433 17.11 -9.40 17.59
N SER A 434 17.12 -9.11 16.29
CA SER A 434 17.23 -7.73 15.77
C SER A 434 16.05 -6.84 16.19
N MET A 435 14.89 -7.45 16.41
CA MET A 435 13.68 -6.78 16.87
C MET A 435 13.66 -6.65 18.40
N LEU A 436 14.05 -7.72 19.11
CA LEU A 436 13.93 -7.82 20.58
C LEU A 436 14.86 -6.88 21.35
N TYR A 437 15.98 -6.45 20.77
CA TYR A 437 17.01 -5.72 21.48
C TYR A 437 17.28 -4.33 20.92
N LEU A 438 17.21 -3.32 21.78
CA LEU A 438 17.54 -1.92 21.47
C LEU A 438 19.04 -1.72 21.20
N ASP A 439 19.89 -2.65 21.62
CA ASP A 439 21.35 -2.63 21.43
C ASP A 439 21.85 -3.65 20.41
N TYR A 440 20.97 -4.26 19.61
CA TYR A 440 21.36 -5.21 18.57
C TYR A 440 22.35 -4.56 17.59
N SER A 441 23.57 -5.12 17.49
CA SER A 441 24.64 -4.63 16.62
C SER A 441 24.98 -3.14 16.87
N ARG A 442 24.98 -2.73 18.16
CA ARG A 442 25.31 -1.36 18.58
C ARG A 442 26.33 -1.35 19.73
N GLU A 443 27.25 -0.40 19.71
CA GLU A 443 28.21 -0.21 20.80
C GLU A 443 27.58 0.55 21.99
N GLN A 444 28.28 0.54 23.14
CA GLN A 444 27.87 1.31 24.30
C GLN A 444 27.81 2.82 23.97
N GLY A 445 26.67 3.46 24.26
CA GLY A 445 26.43 4.87 23.95
C GLY A 445 25.75 5.10 22.60
N GLU A 446 25.60 4.08 21.77
CA GLU A 446 24.92 4.16 20.47
C GLU A 446 23.45 3.74 20.51
N TRP A 447 22.94 3.36 21.67
CA TRP A 447 21.55 2.95 21.90
C TRP A 447 20.99 3.60 23.17
N ILE A 448 19.67 3.51 23.36
CA ILE A 448 18.96 4.07 24.51
C ILE A 448 18.20 2.94 25.20
N PRO A 449 18.26 2.79 26.53
CA PRO A 449 17.48 1.80 27.24
C PRO A 449 15.98 2.08 27.19
N ASN A 450 15.19 1.02 27.38
CA ASN A 450 13.76 1.14 27.53
C ASN A 450 13.38 1.92 28.81
N LYS A 451 12.08 2.21 28.97
CA LYS A 451 11.56 2.97 30.13
C LYS A 451 11.85 2.36 31.51
N TYR A 452 12.31 1.10 31.58
CA TYR A 452 12.70 0.42 32.81
C TYR A 452 14.23 0.26 32.96
N GLY A 453 15.03 0.82 32.05
CA GLY A 453 16.49 0.76 32.08
C GLY A 453 17.09 -0.49 31.40
N GLY A 454 16.26 -1.35 30.80
CA GLY A 454 16.70 -2.57 30.13
C GLY A 454 16.99 -2.38 28.63
N ARG A 455 17.52 -3.44 28.00
CA ARG A 455 17.84 -3.49 26.55
C ARG A 455 16.70 -4.02 25.69
N GLU A 456 15.63 -4.48 26.32
CA GLU A 456 14.49 -5.10 25.66
C GLU A 456 13.65 -4.04 24.94
N ASN A 457 13.36 -4.28 23.66
CA ASN A 457 12.47 -3.45 22.86
C ASN A 457 11.01 -3.85 23.17
N LEU A 458 10.37 -3.12 24.08
CA LEU A 458 9.06 -3.47 24.61
C LEU A 458 7.97 -3.43 23.54
N GLU A 459 8.04 -2.46 22.64
CA GLU A 459 7.12 -2.27 21.54
C GLU A 459 7.22 -3.42 20.51
N ALA A 460 8.43 -3.90 20.21
CA ALA A 460 8.62 -5.07 19.36
C ALA A 460 8.13 -6.37 20.02
N ILE A 461 8.36 -6.52 21.34
CA ILE A 461 7.85 -7.68 22.10
C ILE A 461 6.31 -7.71 22.10
N ASP A 462 5.68 -6.56 22.31
CA ASP A 462 4.22 -6.42 22.27
C ASP A 462 3.68 -6.75 20.87
N PHE A 463 4.31 -6.23 19.82
CA PHE A 463 3.98 -6.56 18.44
C PHE A 463 4.09 -8.06 18.14
N ILE A 464 5.19 -8.72 18.51
CA ILE A 464 5.40 -10.15 18.27
C ILE A 464 4.34 -10.99 18.99
N ARG A 465 4.01 -10.66 20.24
CA ARG A 465 2.94 -11.33 20.98
C ARG A 465 1.60 -11.15 20.28
N ARG A 466 1.29 -9.92 19.88
CA ARG A 466 0.03 -9.61 19.18
C ARG A 466 -0.06 -10.32 17.83
N PHE A 467 1.05 -10.41 17.11
CA PHE A 467 1.17 -11.16 15.86
C PHE A 467 0.81 -12.63 16.05
N ASN A 468 1.44 -13.32 17.00
CA ASN A 468 1.18 -14.74 17.25
C ASN A 468 -0.27 -14.98 17.73
N GLU A 469 -0.77 -14.16 18.67
CA GLU A 469 -2.16 -14.22 19.13
C GLU A 469 -3.15 -14.09 17.97
N LEU A 470 -2.90 -13.14 17.07
CA LEU A 470 -3.76 -12.87 15.93
C LEU A 470 -3.71 -14.00 14.90
N VAL A 471 -2.52 -14.51 14.57
CA VAL A 471 -2.37 -15.64 13.64
C VAL A 471 -3.09 -16.88 14.16
N HIS A 472 -2.89 -17.24 15.43
CA HIS A 472 -3.55 -18.42 16.00
C HIS A 472 -5.07 -18.28 16.15
N GLN A 473 -5.57 -17.04 16.31
CA GLN A 473 -7.00 -16.76 16.33
C GLN A 473 -7.63 -16.80 14.94
N GLU A 474 -7.01 -16.16 13.96
CA GLU A 474 -7.61 -15.89 12.65
C GLU A 474 -7.29 -16.96 11.61
N CYS A 475 -6.20 -17.71 11.80
CA CYS A 475 -5.74 -18.76 10.89
C CYS A 475 -5.34 -20.03 11.67
N PRO A 476 -6.29 -20.73 12.33
CA PRO A 476 -5.98 -21.93 13.10
C PRO A 476 -5.17 -22.95 12.28
N GLY A 477 -4.17 -23.55 12.93
CA GLY A 477 -3.25 -24.50 12.31
C GLY A 477 -2.07 -23.90 11.56
N ALA A 478 -2.08 -22.59 11.25
CA ALA A 478 -0.92 -21.96 10.66
C ALA A 478 0.27 -21.94 11.65
N LEU A 479 1.46 -22.28 11.15
CA LEU A 479 2.69 -22.32 11.96
C LEU A 479 3.35 -20.95 12.03
N THR A 480 3.85 -20.60 13.20
CA THR A 480 4.72 -19.44 13.41
C THR A 480 6.09 -19.90 13.88
N ILE A 481 7.14 -19.57 13.13
CA ILE A 481 8.50 -20.09 13.34
C ILE A 481 9.47 -18.91 13.56
N ALA A 482 10.31 -19.00 14.59
CA ALA A 482 11.29 -17.97 14.91
C ALA A 482 12.74 -18.44 14.71
N GLU A 483 13.57 -17.63 14.08
CA GLU A 483 15.01 -17.66 14.28
C GLU A 483 15.40 -16.62 15.35
N GLU A 484 15.93 -17.11 16.47
CA GLU A 484 16.34 -16.27 17.60
C GLU A 484 17.65 -16.81 18.19
N SER A 485 18.71 -16.00 18.11
CA SER A 485 20.10 -16.42 18.29
C SER A 485 20.78 -15.92 19.59
N THR A 486 20.02 -15.37 20.55
CA THR A 486 20.56 -14.82 21.81
C THR A 486 20.11 -15.55 23.08
N ALA A 487 19.43 -16.69 22.92
CA ALA A 487 18.84 -17.47 24.01
C ALA A 487 17.73 -16.73 24.78
N TRP A 488 16.91 -15.92 24.09
CA TRP A 488 15.70 -15.35 24.67
C TRP A 488 14.82 -16.48 25.25
N PRO A 489 14.34 -16.36 26.50
CA PRO A 489 13.56 -17.42 27.12
C PRO A 489 12.15 -17.47 26.53
N MET A 490 11.54 -18.67 26.52
CA MET A 490 10.11 -18.84 26.24
C MET A 490 9.66 -18.32 24.86
N VAL A 491 10.53 -18.36 23.84
CA VAL A 491 10.18 -18.00 22.45
C VAL A 491 8.96 -18.79 21.97
N THR A 492 8.94 -20.10 22.22
CA THR A 492 7.86 -21.02 21.82
C THR A 492 6.87 -21.35 22.94
N ARG A 493 6.57 -20.37 23.79
CA ARG A 493 5.55 -20.53 24.85
C ARG A 493 4.40 -19.56 24.63
N PRO A 494 3.18 -19.90 25.10
CA PRO A 494 2.02 -19.02 24.96
C PRO A 494 2.23 -17.65 25.62
N THR A 495 1.66 -16.61 25.02
CA THR A 495 1.81 -15.22 25.47
C THR A 495 1.29 -15.00 26.90
N TYR A 496 0.20 -15.68 27.29
CA TYR A 496 -0.36 -15.62 28.64
C TYR A 496 0.54 -16.23 29.74
N THR A 497 1.60 -16.97 29.36
CA THR A 497 2.65 -17.45 30.28
C THR A 497 3.91 -16.57 30.26
N GLY A 498 3.90 -15.48 29.50
CA GLY A 498 5.03 -14.58 29.31
C GLY A 498 5.90 -14.90 28.08
N GLY A 499 5.55 -15.90 27.27
CA GLY A 499 6.27 -16.23 26.05
C GLY A 499 6.05 -15.24 24.90
N LEU A 500 6.73 -15.48 23.77
CA LEU A 500 6.54 -14.70 22.53
C LEU A 500 5.39 -15.21 21.67
N GLY A 501 4.95 -16.46 21.88
CA GLY A 501 3.80 -17.05 21.20
C GLY A 501 4.12 -17.87 19.95
N PHE A 502 5.38 -18.01 19.54
CA PHE A 502 5.73 -18.85 18.38
C PHE A 502 5.43 -20.33 18.64
N ASP A 503 5.21 -21.10 17.58
CA ASP A 503 5.05 -22.55 17.65
C ASP A 503 6.41 -23.25 17.70
N LEU A 504 7.33 -22.81 16.83
CA LEU A 504 8.65 -23.42 16.64
C LEU A 504 9.77 -22.36 16.72
N LYS A 505 10.97 -22.81 17.10
CA LYS A 505 12.19 -22.00 17.10
C LYS A 505 13.32 -22.80 16.47
N TRP A 506 14.04 -22.21 15.52
CA TRP A 506 15.27 -22.78 14.98
C TRP A 506 16.31 -22.98 16.09
N ASN A 507 16.84 -24.20 16.18
CA ASN A 507 17.87 -24.53 17.18
C ASN A 507 19.27 -24.19 16.64
N MET A 508 19.59 -22.90 16.64
CA MET A 508 20.86 -22.37 16.13
C MET A 508 22.10 -22.89 16.88
N GLY A 509 21.95 -23.40 18.11
CA GLY A 509 23.06 -24.00 18.86
C GLY A 509 23.32 -25.48 18.53
N TRP A 510 22.36 -26.15 17.88
CA TRP A 510 22.50 -27.53 17.42
C TRP A 510 23.06 -27.64 16.00
N MET A 511 22.67 -26.70 15.12
CA MET A 511 23.24 -26.53 13.77
C MET A 511 24.73 -26.20 13.87
#